data_AF-A0A820CW15-F1
#
_entry.id   AF-A0A820CW15-F1
#
_cell.length_a   1.000
_cell.length_b   1.000
_cell.length_c   1.000
_cell.angle_alpha   90.00
_cell.angle_beta   90.00
_cell.angle_gamma   90.00
#
_symmetry.space_group_name_H-M   'P 1'
#
loop_
_entity.id
_entity.type
_entity.pdbx_description
1 polymer ?
#
loop_
_entity_poly.entity_id
_entity_poly.type
_entity_poly.pdbx_seq_one_letter_code
_entity_poly.pdbx_strand_id
1 'polypeptide(L)'
;MSAPIPPATPYCSLTDAHLQNHFTKNRIKQHLRRAGLLNRNGYIVTEAEYENRLMDIEIGRQNRRKYDEALLEVLIELGEEQYKLLCQEMEKIKKELQHQFRRIEVLCLRLISITNFIVLH
;
A
#
# COMPACT_ATOMS: atom_id res chain seq x y z
N MET A 1 45.16 51.37 -4.86
CA MET A 1 44.85 50.06 -5.49
C MET A 1 44.25 49.18 -4.41
N SER A 2 42.93 49.06 -4.34
CA SER A 2 42.23 48.22 -3.36
C SER A 2 42.20 46.78 -3.85
N ALA A 3 42.62 45.83 -2.99
CA ALA A 3 42.62 44.41 -3.29
C ALA A 3 41.18 43.88 -3.52
N PRO A 4 40.99 42.83 -4.34
CA PRO A 4 39.68 42.26 -4.59
C PRO A 4 39.14 41.65 -3.28
N ILE A 5 37.93 42.04 -2.91
CA ILE A 5 37.23 41.46 -1.76
C ILE A 5 36.96 39.98 -2.10
N PRO A 6 37.44 39.01 -1.32
CA PRO A 6 37.15 37.60 -1.57
C PRO A 6 35.63 37.39 -1.50
N PRO A 7 35.06 36.51 -2.37
CA PRO A 7 33.63 36.25 -2.34
C PRO A 7 33.24 35.81 -0.93
N ALA A 8 32.32 36.56 -0.32
CA ALA A 8 31.83 36.28 1.02
C ALA A 8 31.13 34.92 0.99
N THR A 9 31.84 33.89 1.44
CA THR A 9 31.23 32.60 1.72
C THR A 9 30.12 32.85 2.75
N PRO A 10 28.86 32.50 2.46
CA PRO A 10 27.80 32.66 3.44
C PRO A 10 28.19 31.93 4.71
N TYR A 11 28.03 32.60 5.85
CA TYR A 11 28.43 32.07 7.14
C TYR A 11 27.75 30.70 7.39
N CYS A 12 28.56 29.66 7.61
CA CYS A 12 28.09 28.30 7.87
C CYS A 12 28.48 27.87 9.28
N SER A 13 27.48 27.77 10.16
CA SER A 13 27.68 27.41 11.57
C SER A 13 28.29 26.02 11.75
N LEU A 14 28.05 25.07 10.84
CA LEU A 14 28.61 23.72 10.93
C LEU A 14 30.13 23.70 10.74
N THR A 15 30.69 24.72 10.08
CA THR A 15 32.13 24.88 9.86
C THR A 15 32.76 25.90 10.82
N ASP A 16 31.98 26.53 11.70
CA ASP A 16 32.47 27.52 12.64
C ASP A 16 33.32 26.88 13.75
N ALA A 17 34.56 27.35 13.90
CA ALA A 17 35.52 26.90 14.90
C ALA A 17 34.99 27.05 16.34
N HIS A 18 34.27 28.12 16.65
CA HIS A 18 33.73 28.38 17.99
C HIS A 18 32.56 27.46 18.33
N LEU A 19 31.87 26.93 17.32
CA LEU A 19 30.73 26.03 17.49
C LEU A 19 31.13 24.55 17.40
N GLN A 20 32.39 24.23 17.08
CA GLN A 20 32.84 22.84 16.96
C GLN A 20 32.46 22.01 18.19
N ASN A 21 32.77 22.51 19.39
CA ASN A 21 32.44 21.84 20.66
C ASN A 21 30.94 21.58 20.88
N HIS A 22 30.07 22.41 20.29
CA HIS A 22 28.63 22.19 20.33
C HIS A 22 28.26 21.01 19.40
N PHE A 23 28.74 21.04 18.17
CA PHE A 23 28.43 20.02 17.15
C PHE A 23 29.11 18.68 17.39
N THR A 24 30.20 18.61 18.18
CA THR A 24 30.84 17.33 18.53
C THR A 24 30.01 16.48 19.49
N LYS A 25 29.04 17.07 20.21
CA LYS A 25 28.20 16.34 21.16
C LYS A 25 27.40 15.23 20.45
N ASN A 26 27.40 14.02 20.99
CA ASN A 26 26.74 12.85 20.38
C ASN A 26 25.27 13.10 20.02
N ARG A 27 24.51 13.75 20.91
CA ARG A 27 23.11 14.12 20.67
C ARG A 27 22.97 15.03 19.44
N ILE A 28 23.87 16.00 19.28
CA ILE A 28 23.86 16.93 18.15
C ILE A 28 24.31 16.22 16.87
N LYS A 29 25.39 15.43 16.89
CA LYS A 29 25.81 14.59 15.75
C LYS A 29 24.69 13.65 15.28
N GLN A 30 23.98 13.02 16.21
CA GLN A 30 22.87 12.13 15.88
C GLN A 30 21.71 12.90 15.24
N HIS A 31 21.40 14.10 15.73
CA HIS A 31 20.39 14.96 15.13
C HIS A 31 20.79 15.38 13.72
N LEU A 32 22.02 15.84 13.50
CA LEU A 32 22.53 16.22 12.18
C LEU A 32 22.56 15.05 11.20
N ARG A 33 22.90 13.84 11.65
CA ARG A 33 22.82 12.62 10.82
C ARG A 33 21.39 12.29 10.41
N ARG A 34 20.43 12.43 11.32
CA ARG A 34 19.00 12.23 11.01
C ARG A 34 18.46 13.30 10.07
N ALA A 35 18.93 14.53 10.21
CA ALA A 35 18.62 15.64 9.33
C ALA A 35 19.32 15.56 7.96
N GLY A 36 20.22 14.60 7.74
CA GLY A 36 20.94 14.43 6.47
C GLY A 36 22.09 15.42 6.23
N LEU A 37 22.37 16.31 7.20
CA LEU A 37 23.44 17.31 7.12
C LEU A 37 24.83 16.72 7.42
N LEU A 38 24.87 15.55 8.07
CA LEU A 38 26.09 14.82 8.38
C LEU A 38 25.98 13.39 7.83
N ASN A 39 27.02 12.92 7.16
CA ASN A 39 27.06 11.55 6.66
C ASN A 39 27.35 10.54 7.81
N ARG A 40 27.30 9.25 7.49
CA ARG A 40 27.54 8.19 8.50
C ARG A 40 28.95 8.21 9.10
N ASN A 41 29.89 8.81 8.38
CA ASN A 41 31.31 8.88 8.73
C ASN A 41 31.67 10.17 9.49
N GLY A 42 30.72 11.11 9.62
CA GLY A 42 30.92 12.34 10.37
C GLY A 42 31.22 13.60 9.55
N TYR A 43 31.18 13.53 8.21
CA TYR A 43 31.43 14.68 7.35
C TYR A 43 30.15 15.45 7.03
N ILE A 44 30.29 16.77 6.85
CA ILE A 44 29.19 17.64 6.41
C ILE A 44 28.84 17.28 4.96
N VAL A 45 27.55 17.08 4.71
CA VAL A 45 27.01 16.78 3.38
C VAL A 45 26.93 18.08 2.59
N THR A 46 27.41 18.07 1.35
CA THR A 46 27.30 19.24 0.46
C THR A 46 25.85 19.45 0.04
N GLU A 47 25.49 20.66 -0.37
CA GLU A 47 24.12 20.97 -0.82
C GLU A 47 23.69 20.05 -1.97
N ALA A 48 24.54 19.86 -2.98
CA ALA A 48 24.27 18.94 -4.09
C ALA A 48 24.07 17.49 -3.65
N GLU A 49 24.86 16.99 -2.69
CA GLU A 49 24.66 15.64 -2.15
C GLU A 49 23.36 15.52 -1.35
N TYR A 50 22.98 16.59 -0.63
CA TYR A 50 21.75 16.63 0.15
C TYR A 50 20.52 16.62 -0.77
N GLU A 51 20.53 17.44 -1.82
CA GLU A 51 19.48 17.48 -2.85
C GLU A 51 19.32 16.13 -3.55
N ASN A 52 20.43 15.50 -3.97
CA ASN A 52 20.38 14.19 -4.60
C ASN A 52 19.75 13.14 -3.68
N ARG A 53 20.09 13.13 -2.38
CA ARG A 53 19.46 12.21 -1.43
C ARG A 53 17.97 12.48 -1.25
N LEU A 54 17.55 13.75 -1.22
CA LEU A 54 16.12 14.08 -1.16
C LEU A 54 15.38 13.58 -2.40
N MET A 55 15.99 13.74 -3.57
CA MET A 55 15.43 13.24 -4.83
C MET A 55 15.32 11.71 -4.82
N ASP A 56 16.36 10.99 -4.39
CA ASP A 56 16.34 9.53 -4.29
C ASP A 56 15.25 9.04 -3.32
N ILE A 57 15.08 9.73 -2.18
CA ILE A 57 14.03 9.42 -1.21
C ILE A 57 12.65 9.63 -1.84
N GLU A 58 12.44 10.74 -2.56
CA GLU A 58 11.15 11.01 -3.18
C GLU A 58 10.85 10.05 -4.33
N ILE A 59 11.84 9.72 -5.17
CA ILE A 59 11.71 8.70 -6.22
C ILE A 59 11.35 7.34 -5.58
N GLY A 60 12.05 6.94 -4.52
CA GLY A 60 11.74 5.70 -3.80
C GLY A 60 10.33 5.69 -3.21
N ARG A 61 9.88 6.83 -2.68
CA ARG A 61 8.52 7.01 -2.16
C ARG A 61 7.47 6.96 -3.26
N GLN A 62 7.72 7.61 -4.39
CA GLN A 62 6.83 7.62 -5.55
C GLN A 62 6.73 6.21 -6.14
N ASN A 63 7.84 5.49 -6.27
CA ASN A 63 7.85 4.12 -6.75
C ASN A 63 7.06 3.21 -5.81
N ARG A 64 7.27 3.31 -4.49
CA ARG A 64 6.48 2.55 -3.51
C ARG A 64 4.99 2.82 -3.66
N ARG A 65 4.58 4.09 -3.76
CA ARG A 65 3.17 4.45 -3.99
C ARG A 65 2.60 3.82 -5.26
N LYS A 66 3.33 3.87 -6.37
CA LYS A 66 2.92 3.24 -7.63
C LYS A 66 2.77 1.72 -7.50
N TYR A 67 3.69 1.06 -6.79
CA TYR A 67 3.58 -0.38 -6.54
C TYR A 67 2.39 -0.73 -5.67
N ASP A 68 2.15 0.04 -4.60
CA ASP A 68 1.03 -0.17 -3.70
C ASP A 68 -0.32 0.04 -4.43
N GLU A 69 -0.41 1.08 -5.27
CA GLU A 69 -1.57 1.37 -6.12
C GLU A 69 -1.83 0.22 -7.12
N ALA A 70 -0.81 -0.23 -7.86
CA ALA A 70 -0.95 -1.32 -8.82
C ALA A 70 -1.30 -2.66 -8.16
N LEU A 71 -0.71 -2.94 -6.98
CA LEU A 71 -1.05 -4.14 -6.22
C LEU A 71 -2.51 -4.11 -5.75
N LEU A 72 -2.98 -2.96 -5.28
CA LEU A 72 -4.36 -2.79 -4.84
C LEU A 72 -5.33 -3.01 -6.02
N GLU A 73 -5.05 -2.46 -7.19
CA GLU A 73 -5.86 -2.63 -8.39
C GLU A 73 -6.00 -4.12 -8.76
N VAL A 74 -4.88 -4.85 -8.85
CA VAL A 74 -4.88 -6.30 -9.15
C VAL A 74 -5.65 -7.10 -8.09
N LEU A 75 -5.52 -6.75 -6.82
CA LEU A 75 -6.23 -7.43 -5.73
C LEU A 75 -7.74 -7.19 -5.78
N ILE A 76 -8.16 -5.97 -6.15
CA ILE A 76 -9.58 -5.64 -6.34
C ILE A 76 -10.14 -6.44 -7.50
N GLU A 77 -9.51 -6.41 -8.66
CA GLU A 77 -9.94 -7.14 -9.84
C GLU A 77 -10.10 -8.64 -9.55
N LEU A 78 -9.09 -9.24 -8.92
CA LEU A 78 -9.13 -10.64 -8.52
C LEU A 78 -10.27 -10.94 -7.54
N GLY A 79 -10.49 -10.06 -6.55
CA GLY A 79 -11.57 -10.20 -5.58
C GLY A 79 -12.96 -10.12 -6.21
N GLU A 80 -13.15 -9.20 -7.16
CA GLU A 80 -14.39 -9.03 -7.90
C GLU A 80 -14.70 -10.26 -8.78
N GLU A 81 -13.70 -10.78 -9.48
CA GLU A 81 -13.84 -11.99 -10.29
C GLU A 81 -14.24 -13.20 -9.43
N GLN A 82 -13.55 -13.41 -8.31
CA GLN A 82 -13.86 -14.50 -7.39
C GLN A 82 -15.27 -14.38 -6.81
N TYR A 83 -15.66 -13.17 -6.40
CA TYR A 83 -17.00 -12.91 -5.88
C TYR A 83 -18.08 -13.21 -6.93
N LYS A 84 -17.86 -12.79 -8.18
CA LYS A 84 -18.77 -13.05 -9.29
C LYS A 84 -18.94 -14.54 -9.55
N LEU A 85 -17.85 -15.30 -9.57
CA LEU A 85 -17.89 -16.76 -9.73
C LEU A 85 -18.67 -17.42 -8.59
N LEU A 86 -18.42 -17.01 -7.35
CA LEU A 86 -19.16 -17.52 -6.19
C LEU A 86 -20.66 -17.24 -6.31
N CYS A 87 -21.05 -16.02 -6.69
CA CYS A 87 -22.46 -15.67 -6.92
C CYS A 87 -23.10 -16.53 -8.00
N GLN A 88 -22.41 -16.80 -9.10
CA GLN A 88 -22.91 -17.66 -10.16
C GLN A 88 -23.13 -19.10 -9.68
N GLU A 89 -22.20 -19.66 -8.93
CA GLU A 89 -22.34 -21.01 -8.36
C GLU A 89 -23.49 -21.09 -7.35
N MET A 90 -23.63 -20.07 -6.49
CA MET A 90 -24.76 -19.99 -5.56
C MET A 90 -26.10 -19.94 -6.30
N GLU A 91 -26.18 -19.21 -7.41
CA GLU A 91 -27.40 -19.12 -8.21
C GLU A 91 -27.74 -20.43 -8.92
N LYS A 92 -26.73 -21.16 -9.42
CA LYS A 92 -26.91 -22.50 -9.99
C LYS A 92 -27.46 -23.48 -8.95
N ILE A 93 -26.84 -23.52 -7.76
CA ILE A 93 -27.29 -24.38 -6.65
C ILE A 93 -28.73 -24.01 -6.25
N LYS A 94 -29.04 -22.73 -6.14
CA LYS A 94 -30.41 -22.27 -5.85
C LYS A 94 -31.42 -22.76 -6.88
N LYS A 95 -31.11 -22.63 -8.18
CA LYS A 95 -31.98 -23.10 -9.28
C LYS A 95 -32.17 -24.61 -9.25
N GLU A 96 -31.11 -25.37 -8.99
CA GLU A 96 -31.17 -26.82 -8.87
C GLU A 96 -32.06 -27.24 -7.70
N LEU A 97 -31.86 -26.66 -6.51
CA LEU A 97 -32.72 -26.93 -5.35
C LEU A 97 -34.18 -26.60 -5.64
N GLN A 98 -34.47 -25.45 -6.26
CA GLN A 98 -35.83 -25.09 -6.67
C GLN A 98 -36.43 -26.09 -7.67
N HIS A 99 -35.61 -26.62 -8.58
CA HIS A 99 -36.05 -27.66 -9.51
C HIS A 99 -36.38 -28.97 -8.77
N GLN A 100 -35.52 -29.38 -7.83
CA GLN A 100 -35.76 -30.56 -7.00
C GLN A 100 -37.03 -30.43 -6.15
N PHE A 101 -37.25 -29.28 -5.51
CA PHE A 101 -38.49 -29.03 -4.76
C PHE A 101 -39.74 -29.17 -5.62
N ARG A 102 -39.75 -28.56 -6.82
CA ARG A 102 -40.89 -28.70 -7.76
C ARG A 102 -41.12 -30.14 -8.19
N ARG A 103 -40.05 -30.91 -8.42
CA ARG A 103 -40.16 -32.35 -8.75
C ARG A 103 -40.80 -33.13 -7.62
N ILE A 104 -40.34 -32.91 -6.39
CA ILE A 104 -40.89 -33.56 -5.19
C ILE A 104 -42.36 -33.20 -5.02
N GLU A 105 -42.72 -31.92 -5.19
CA GLU A 105 -44.11 -31.46 -5.08
C GLU A 105 -45.04 -32.19 -6.06
N VAL A 106 -44.64 -32.31 -7.33
CA VAL A 106 -45.41 -33.07 -8.34
C VAL A 106 -45.51 -34.55 -7.98
N LEU A 107 -44.44 -35.17 -7.48
CA LEU A 107 -44.46 -36.57 -7.06
C LEU A 107 -45.40 -36.79 -5.86
N CYS A 108 -45.37 -35.90 -4.86
CA CYS A 108 -46.28 -35.94 -3.72
C CYS A 108 -47.73 -35.82 -4.16
N LEU A 109 -48.07 -34.88 -5.06
CA LEU A 109 -49.43 -34.72 -5.59
C LEU A 109 -49.90 -35.99 -6.33
N ARG A 110 -49.03 -36.62 -7.12
CA ARG A 110 -49.35 -37.89 -7.79
C ARG A 110 -49.60 -39.02 -6.80
N LEU A 111 -48.75 -39.15 -5.77
CA LEU A 111 -48.93 -40.16 -4.73
C LEU A 111 -50.26 -39.97 -3.99
N ILE A 112 -50.59 -38.73 -3.61
CA ILE A 112 -51.87 -38.39 -2.97
C ILE A 112 -53.05 -38.79 -3.85
N SER A 113 -52.99 -38.50 -5.16
CA SER A 113 -54.04 -38.88 -6.10
C SER A 113 -54.22 -40.40 -6.19
N ILE A 114 -53.12 -41.16 -6.22
CA ILE A 114 -53.15 -42.62 -6.26
C ILE A 114 -53.71 -43.19 -4.96
N THR A 115 -53.28 -42.69 -3.80
CA THR A 115 -53.81 -43.14 -2.50
C THR A 115 -55.30 -42.86 -2.38
N ASN A 116 -55.77 -41.69 -2.84
CA ASN A 116 -57.19 -41.37 -2.81
C ASN A 116 -58.00 -42.30 -3.73
N PHE A 117 -57.48 -42.64 -4.90
CA PHE A 117 -58.14 -43.59 -5.82
C PHE A 117 -58.26 -44.99 -5.19
N ILE A 118 -57.21 -45.48 -4.53
CA ILE A 118 -57.22 -46.79 -3.85
C ILE A 118 -58.17 -46.80 -2.64
N VAL A 119 -58.31 -45.69 -1.91
CA VAL A 119 -59.18 -45.63 -0.72
C VAL A 119 -60.67 -45.49 -1.10
N LEU A 120 -60.98 -44.92 -2.27
CA LEU A 120 -62.36 -44.67 -2.72
C LEU A 120 -62.96 -45.82 -3.56
N HIS A 121 -62.19 -46.85 -3.91
CA HIS A 121 -62.62 -48.01 -4.70
C HIS A 121 -62.32 -49.33 -3.98
#